data_AF-X6M318-F1
#
_entry.id   AF-X6M318-F1
#
_cell.length_a   1.000
_cell.length_b   1.000
_cell.length_c   1.000
_cell.angle_alpha   90.00
_cell.angle_beta   90.00
_cell.angle_gamma   90.00
#
_symmetry.space_group_name_H-M   'P 1'
#
loop_
_entity.id
_entity.type
_entity.pdbx_description
1 polymer ?
#
loop_
_entity_poly.entity_id
_entity_poly.type
_entity_poly.pdbx_seq_one_letter_code
_entity_poly.pdbx_strand_id
1 'polypeptide(L)'
;EGYGPNKATQFTKAPHKPRHDGKEGLGMSGGRSFTVHWLDFDDEYFNFDKVLFLVAKKKKKNKLKIYVSVKDSDKDKLLQLSTDKVLFVDDNFKKYTQLYASDRERWFQDYIKAHQRLAELGSKFNPPNGFYL
;
A
#
# COMPACT_ATOMS: atom_id res chain seq x y z
N GLU A 1 2.48 17.15 -8.34
CA GLU A 1 3.38 16.99 -7.17
C GLU A 1 4.81 16.95 -7.70
N GLY A 2 5.82 17.40 -6.93
CA GLY A 2 7.18 17.60 -7.46
C GLY A 2 8.28 17.33 -6.44
N TYR A 3 9.54 17.39 -6.88
CA TYR A 3 10.73 17.13 -6.05
C TYR A 3 11.05 18.30 -5.11
N GLY A 4 11.76 18.00 -4.02
CA GLY A 4 12.31 18.98 -3.10
C GLY A 4 11.50 19.19 -1.81
N PRO A 5 12.13 19.81 -0.79
CA PRO A 5 11.58 19.89 0.56
C PRO A 5 10.26 20.67 0.64
N ASN A 6 10.07 21.65 -0.25
CA ASN A 6 8.88 22.49 -0.29
C ASN A 6 7.61 21.74 -0.74
N LYS A 7 7.76 20.57 -1.34
CA LYS A 7 6.66 19.69 -1.78
C LYS A 7 6.65 18.36 -1.01
N ALA A 8 7.46 18.25 0.04
CA ALA A 8 7.60 17.04 0.82
C ALA A 8 6.47 16.86 1.83
N THR A 9 6.18 15.60 2.11
CA THR A 9 5.35 15.21 3.23
C THR A 9 6.12 15.23 4.54
N GLN A 10 5.44 14.99 5.67
CA GLN A 10 6.11 14.72 6.93
C GLN A 10 6.88 13.40 6.91
N PHE A 11 6.52 12.48 6.02
CA PHE A 11 7.15 11.17 5.83
C PHE A 11 8.25 11.17 4.77
N THR A 12 8.40 12.25 4.01
CA THR A 12 9.39 12.37 2.93
C THR A 12 10.23 13.65 3.03
N LYS A 13 10.09 14.40 4.13
CA LYS A 13 10.97 15.53 4.49
C LYS A 13 12.01 15.07 5.50
N ALA A 14 13.18 15.69 5.48
CA ALA A 14 14.09 15.60 6.63
C ALA A 14 13.43 16.26 7.86
N PRO A 15 13.59 15.70 9.08
CA PRO A 15 14.47 14.59 9.46
C PRO A 15 13.74 13.23 9.56
N HIS A 16 12.67 12.98 8.80
CA HIS A 16 11.97 11.69 8.86
C HIS A 16 12.92 10.53 8.55
N LYS A 17 12.77 9.44 9.30
CA LYS A 17 13.60 8.24 9.20
C LYS A 17 12.75 7.11 8.61
N PRO A 18 12.74 6.95 7.28
CA PRO A 18 11.86 5.99 6.60
C PRO A 18 12.39 4.56 6.59
N ARG A 19 13.59 4.32 7.15
CA ARG A 19 14.24 3.01 7.20
C ARG A 19 13.96 2.31 8.53
N HIS A 20 13.93 0.99 8.47
CA HIS A 20 13.72 0.13 9.62
C HIS A 20 14.80 0.31 10.70
N ASP A 21 16.04 0.54 10.27
CA ASP A 21 17.19 0.69 11.15
C ASP A 21 17.31 2.07 11.82
N GLY A 22 16.31 2.95 11.63
CA GLY A 22 16.27 4.28 12.23
C GLY A 22 17.35 5.24 11.71
N LYS A 23 18.05 4.88 10.64
CA LYS A 23 18.99 5.76 9.94
C LYS A 23 18.26 6.67 8.96
N GLU A 24 18.95 7.71 8.51
CA GLU A 24 18.45 8.58 7.46
C GLU A 24 18.23 7.81 6.16
N GLY A 25 17.15 8.17 5.45
CA GLY A 25 16.85 7.60 4.14
C GLY A 25 17.89 7.98 3.10
N LEU A 26 18.08 7.12 2.10
CA LEU A 26 18.90 7.44 0.93
C LEU A 26 18.05 8.20 -0.09
N GLY A 27 18.56 9.31 -0.62
CA GLY A 27 17.92 10.08 -1.69
C GLY A 27 17.42 11.47 -1.28
N MET A 28 16.72 12.13 -2.20
CA MET A 28 16.25 13.51 -2.03
C MET A 28 14.90 13.56 -1.31
N SER A 29 14.73 14.53 -0.40
CA SER A 29 13.43 14.83 0.20
C SER A 29 12.41 15.32 -0.85
N GLY A 30 11.12 15.02 -0.65
CA GLY A 30 10.05 15.42 -1.57
C GLY A 30 8.99 14.35 -1.82
N GLY A 31 7.96 14.70 -2.58
CA GLY A 31 6.90 13.76 -2.96
C GLY A 31 6.05 13.25 -1.81
N ARG A 32 5.26 12.20 -2.06
CA ARG A 32 4.37 11.52 -1.11
C ARG A 32 4.60 10.02 -1.15
N SER A 33 4.59 9.37 0.00
CA SER A 33 4.76 7.92 0.13
C SER A 33 3.45 7.23 0.47
N PHE A 34 3.31 5.93 0.14
CA PHE A 34 2.15 5.13 0.56
C PHE A 34 2.21 4.73 2.04
N THR A 35 3.42 4.52 2.56
CA THR A 35 3.68 4.09 3.94
C THR A 35 4.57 5.10 4.66
N VAL A 36 4.59 5.02 5.99
CA VAL A 36 5.51 5.83 6.82
C VAL A 36 6.94 5.37 6.61
N HIS A 37 7.16 4.06 6.55
CA HIS A 37 8.47 3.43 6.32
C HIS A 37 8.59 3.00 4.87
N TRP A 38 8.69 3.96 3.96
CA TRP A 38 8.68 3.70 2.51
C TRP A 38 10.00 3.15 1.96
N LEU A 39 11.03 3.00 2.80
CA LEU A 39 12.24 2.24 2.48
C LEU A 39 12.22 0.83 3.10
N ASP A 40 11.12 0.43 3.71
CA ASP A 40 10.93 -0.91 4.27
C ASP A 40 9.93 -1.68 3.43
N PHE A 41 10.23 -2.96 3.19
CA PHE A 41 9.33 -3.88 2.53
C PHE A 41 8.50 -4.61 3.58
N ASP A 42 7.29 -4.09 3.85
CA ASP A 42 6.39 -4.59 4.88
C ASP A 42 4.89 -4.49 4.49
N ASP A 43 4.02 -4.99 5.37
CA ASP A 43 2.57 -5.02 5.20
C ASP A 43 1.89 -3.69 5.60
N GLU A 44 2.65 -2.62 5.91
CA GLU A 44 2.10 -1.35 6.40
C GLU A 44 1.08 -0.76 5.41
N TYR A 45 1.27 -1.01 4.11
CA TYR A 45 0.37 -0.62 3.03
C TYR A 45 -1.08 -1.09 3.24
N PHE A 46 -1.27 -2.30 3.78
CA PHE A 46 -2.59 -2.90 3.94
C PHE A 46 -3.32 -2.46 5.21
N ASN A 47 -2.67 -1.70 6.10
CA ASN A 47 -3.22 -1.37 7.41
C ASN A 47 -4.55 -0.59 7.27
N PHE A 48 -5.63 -1.34 7.45
CA PHE A 48 -7.00 -1.02 7.06
C PHE A 48 -7.56 0.20 7.79
N ASP A 49 -7.17 0.37 9.06
CA ASP A 49 -7.60 1.48 9.92
C ASP A 49 -7.04 2.84 9.47
N LYS A 50 -5.98 2.85 8.66
CA LYS A 50 -5.41 4.07 8.09
C LYS A 50 -6.17 4.56 6.84
N VAL A 51 -6.85 3.66 6.14
CA VAL A 51 -7.46 3.95 4.81
C VAL A 51 -8.96 4.25 4.92
N LEU A 52 -9.62 3.78 5.98
CA LEU A 52 -11.07 3.74 6.03
C LEU A 52 -11.65 4.33 7.32
N PHE A 53 -12.51 5.35 7.22
CA PHE A 53 -13.36 5.71 8.35
C PHE A 53 -14.72 6.27 7.96
N LEU A 54 -15.70 5.97 8.83
CA LEU A 54 -17.15 6.15 8.79
C LEU A 54 -17.93 5.07 8.02
N VAL A 55 -18.66 4.29 8.84
CA VAL A 55 -19.82 3.47 8.47
C VAL A 55 -21.05 4.38 8.48
N ALA A 56 -21.43 4.95 7.33
CA ALA A 56 -22.74 5.55 7.19
C ALA A 56 -23.76 4.45 6.88
N LYS A 57 -24.69 4.20 7.80
CA LYS A 57 -25.81 3.25 7.62
C LYS A 57 -26.95 3.96 6.91
N LYS A 58 -27.24 3.62 5.64
CA LYS A 58 -28.48 4.07 4.98
C LYS A 58 -29.46 2.90 4.90
N LYS A 59 -30.60 3.04 5.59
CA LYS A 59 -31.71 2.06 5.53
C LYS A 59 -32.62 2.44 4.37
N LYS A 60 -32.71 1.61 3.34
CA LYS A 60 -33.69 1.78 2.25
C LYS A 60 -34.51 0.49 2.15
N LYS A 61 -35.82 0.57 2.40
CA LYS A 61 -36.79 -0.54 2.28
C LYS A 61 -36.24 -1.89 2.81
N ASN A 62 -35.93 -1.95 4.11
CA ASN A 62 -35.42 -3.14 4.82
C ASN A 62 -34.05 -3.69 4.39
N LYS A 63 -33.29 -3.00 3.53
CA LYS A 63 -31.89 -3.35 3.23
C LYS A 63 -30.95 -2.32 3.86
N LEU A 64 -30.04 -2.79 4.71
CA LEU A 64 -28.95 -1.98 5.24
C LEU A 64 -27.86 -1.89 4.16
N LYS A 65 -27.51 -0.68 3.72
CA LYS A 65 -26.34 -0.45 2.87
C LYS A 65 -25.31 0.32 3.68
N ILE A 66 -24.15 -0.31 3.88
CA ILE A 66 -22.98 0.31 4.52
C ILE A 66 -22.24 1.07 3.43
N TYR A 67 -22.07 2.37 3.64
CA TYR A 67 -21.18 3.17 2.82
C TYR A 67 -19.89 3.37 3.60
N VAL A 68 -18.82 3.08 2.90
CA VAL A 68 -17.45 3.27 3.34
C VAL A 68 -16.98 4.58 2.73
N SER A 69 -16.66 5.57 3.56
CA SER A 69 -15.93 6.75 3.10
C SER A 69 -14.44 6.58 3.38
N VAL A 70 -13.63 6.96 2.41
CA VAL A 70 -12.21 7.20 2.60
C VAL A 70 -12.10 8.67 2.99
N LYS A 71 -11.66 8.97 4.22
CA LYS A 71 -11.25 10.35 4.53
C LYS A 71 -10.01 10.65 3.69
N ASP A 72 -9.94 11.85 3.10
CA ASP A 72 -8.65 12.52 2.99
C ASP A 72 -8.25 12.85 4.44
N SER A 73 -7.55 11.93 5.11
CA SER A 73 -7.33 12.05 6.56
C SER A 73 -6.31 13.14 6.84
N ASP A 74 -6.57 13.99 7.84
CA ASP A 74 -5.63 14.98 8.41
C ASP A 74 -4.40 14.37 9.14
N LYS A 75 -4.00 13.13 8.81
CA LYS A 75 -2.59 12.64 8.85
C LYS A 75 -1.84 12.99 7.53
N ASP A 76 -2.49 13.85 6.74
CA ASP A 76 -2.12 14.81 5.71
C ASP A 76 -1.42 14.38 4.44
N LYS A 77 -0.73 13.25 4.39
CA LYS A 77 0.38 13.22 3.43
C LYS A 77 0.74 11.87 2.84
N LEU A 78 0.21 10.75 3.35
CA LEU A 78 0.35 9.48 2.63
C LEU A 78 -0.43 9.52 1.30
N LEU A 79 0.11 8.87 0.28
CA LEU A 79 -0.48 8.79 -1.05
C LEU A 79 -1.63 7.79 -1.03
N GLN A 80 -2.74 8.14 -1.68
CA GLN A 80 -3.88 7.24 -1.88
C GLN A 80 -4.45 7.47 -3.26
N LEU A 81 -4.15 6.61 -4.22
CA LEU A 81 -4.72 6.72 -5.56
C LEU A 81 -6.10 6.09 -5.58
N SER A 82 -6.90 6.43 -6.60
CA SER A 82 -8.21 5.81 -6.81
C SER A 82 -8.12 4.29 -6.96
N THR A 83 -7.08 3.80 -7.64
CA THR A 83 -6.80 2.37 -7.83
C THR A 83 -6.55 1.64 -6.50
N ASP A 84 -5.84 2.27 -5.58
CA ASP A 84 -5.52 1.69 -4.27
C ASP A 84 -6.76 1.64 -3.38
N LYS A 85 -7.57 2.70 -3.41
CA LYS A 85 -8.84 2.77 -2.68
C LYS A 85 -9.78 1.63 -3.07
N VAL A 86 -9.79 1.20 -4.33
CA VAL A 86 -10.61 0.07 -4.81
C VAL A 86 -10.30 -1.22 -4.06
N LEU A 87 -9.04 -1.46 -3.69
CA LEU A 87 -8.62 -2.68 -3.00
C LEU A 87 -9.35 -2.90 -1.67
N PHE A 88 -9.74 -1.82 -0.99
CA PHE A 88 -10.37 -1.85 0.33
C PHE A 88 -11.90 -1.86 0.30
N VAL A 89 -12.51 -1.53 -0.84
CA VAL A 89 -13.97 -1.38 -0.97
C VAL A 89 -14.62 -2.42 -1.86
N ASP A 90 -13.90 -2.97 -2.84
CA ASP A 90 -14.43 -4.02 -3.70
C ASP A 90 -14.45 -5.37 -2.98
N ASP A 91 -15.56 -6.10 -3.05
CA ASP A 91 -15.75 -7.34 -2.31
C ASP A 91 -14.75 -8.44 -2.70
N ASN A 92 -14.23 -8.43 -3.95
CA ASN A 92 -13.27 -9.42 -4.41
C ASN A 92 -11.84 -9.10 -3.93
N PHE A 93 -11.49 -7.82 -3.80
CA PHE A 93 -10.17 -7.39 -3.36
C PHE A 93 -10.06 -7.27 -1.84
N LYS A 94 -11.11 -6.79 -1.19
CA LYS A 94 -11.11 -6.46 0.23
C LYS A 94 -10.69 -7.64 1.09
N LYS A 95 -11.13 -8.86 0.76
CA LYS A 95 -10.74 -10.08 1.49
C LYS A 95 -9.22 -10.29 1.55
N TYR A 96 -8.51 -9.97 0.46
CA TYR A 96 -7.04 -10.08 0.41
C TYR A 96 -6.38 -8.95 1.18
N THR A 97 -6.89 -7.72 1.06
CA THR A 97 -6.34 -6.60 1.85
C THR A 97 -6.49 -6.83 3.35
N GLN A 98 -7.63 -7.38 3.79
CA GLN A 98 -7.86 -7.72 5.19
C GLN A 98 -6.96 -8.87 5.64
N LEU A 99 -6.79 -9.90 4.81
CA LEU A 99 -5.86 -10.99 5.07
C LEU A 99 -4.44 -10.46 5.26
N TYR A 100 -3.93 -9.69 4.29
CA TYR A 100 -2.55 -9.18 4.30
C TYR A 100 -2.29 -8.17 5.41
N ALA A 101 -3.32 -7.41 5.83
CA ALA A 101 -3.22 -6.54 7.00
C ALA A 101 -3.12 -7.30 8.34
N SER A 102 -3.63 -8.53 8.38
CA SER A 102 -3.67 -9.37 9.59
C SER A 102 -2.59 -10.45 9.63
N ASP A 103 -2.04 -10.80 8.47
CA ASP A 103 -1.09 -11.89 8.29
C ASP A 103 0.00 -11.47 7.30
N ARG A 104 1.07 -10.90 7.87
CA ARG A 104 2.26 -10.46 7.14
C ARG A 104 2.94 -11.61 6.41
N GLU A 105 3.08 -12.76 7.06
CA GLU A 105 3.77 -13.90 6.47
C GLU A 105 3.01 -14.39 5.23
N ARG A 106 1.68 -14.43 5.32
CA ARG A 106 0.86 -14.76 4.16
C ARG A 106 1.00 -13.75 3.03
N TRP A 107 1.09 -12.46 3.34
CA TRP A 107 1.36 -11.44 2.34
C TRP A 107 2.69 -11.68 1.62
N PHE A 108 3.77 -11.95 2.35
CA PHE A 108 5.09 -12.20 1.77
C PHE A 108 5.06 -13.41 0.83
N GLN A 109 4.46 -14.52 1.28
CA GLN A 109 4.35 -15.75 0.50
C GLN A 109 3.59 -15.56 -0.81
N ASP A 110 2.47 -14.82 -0.78
CA ASP A 110 1.68 -14.56 -1.98
C ASP A 110 2.38 -13.51 -2.88
N TYR A 111 3.04 -12.50 -2.30
CA TYR A 111 3.79 -11.49 -3.05
C TYR A 111 4.94 -12.09 -3.85
N ILE A 112 5.75 -12.98 -3.24
CA ILE A 112 6.88 -13.64 -3.92
C ILE A 112 6.39 -14.39 -5.16
N LYS A 113 5.31 -15.17 -5.02
CA LYS A 113 4.73 -15.94 -6.14
C LYS A 113 4.19 -15.02 -7.24
N ALA A 114 3.47 -13.96 -6.86
CA ALA A 114 2.90 -13.01 -7.82
C ALA A 114 4.01 -12.22 -8.55
N HIS A 115 5.02 -11.75 -7.83
CA HIS A 115 6.14 -11.00 -8.37
C HIS A 115 6.99 -11.85 -9.31
N GLN A 116 7.30 -13.09 -8.95
CA GLN A 116 8.01 -14.02 -9.83
C GLN A 116 7.21 -14.27 -11.11
N ARG A 117 5.92 -14.60 -10.99
CA ARG A 117 5.05 -14.83 -12.15
C ARG A 117 4.99 -13.60 -13.05
N LEU A 118 4.95 -12.39 -12.49
CA LEU A 118 4.97 -11.15 -13.25
C LEU A 118 6.29 -10.95 -13.99
N ALA A 119 7.42 -11.17 -13.33
CA ALA A 119 8.75 -11.00 -13.91
C ALA A 119 9.03 -11.99 -15.06
N GLU A 120 8.47 -13.20 -14.97
CA GLU A 120 8.67 -14.26 -15.97
C GLU A 120 7.62 -14.20 -17.11
N LEU A 121 6.53 -13.45 -16.95
CA LEU A 121 5.42 -13.46 -17.90
C LEU A 121 5.84 -12.95 -19.28
N GLY A 122 5.76 -13.84 -20.29
CA GLY A 122 6.11 -13.53 -21.67
C GLY A 122 7.62 -13.63 -21.98
N SER A 123 8.44 -13.92 -20.99
CA SER A 123 9.88 -14.14 -21.18
C SER A 123 10.16 -15.44 -21.94
N LYS A 124 11.25 -15.43 -22.71
CA LYS A 124 11.80 -16.63 -23.36
C LYS A 124 13.14 -16.94 -22.70
N PHE A 125 13.22 -18.06 -22.00
CA PHE A 125 14.43 -18.46 -21.30
C PHE A 125 15.30 -19.37 -22.19
N ASN A 126 16.61 -19.23 -22.04
CA ASN A 126 17.59 -20.18 -22.58
C ASN A 126 18.62 -20.50 -21.47
N PRO A 127 18.56 -21.70 -20.86
CA PRO A 127 17.72 -22.86 -21.19
C PRO A 127 16.22 -22.61 -20.90
N PRO A 128 15.29 -23.45 -21.43
CA PRO A 128 13.85 -23.22 -21.30
C PRO A 128 13.33 -23.06 -19.86
N ASN A 129 14.03 -23.62 -18.88
CA ASN A 129 13.69 -23.49 -17.46
C ASN A 129 14.41 -22.34 -16.76
N GLY A 130 15.18 -21.52 -17.46
CA GLY A 130 16.01 -20.47 -16.86
C GLY A 130 17.18 -21.00 -16.03
N PHE A 131 17.82 -20.10 -15.30
CA PHE A 131 18.87 -20.43 -14.34
C PHE A 131 18.38 -20.10 -12.93
N TYR A 132 18.63 -21.00 -11.99
CA TYR A 132 18.37 -20.80 -10.57
C TYR A 132 19.68 -21.02 -9.82
N LEU A 133 19.98 -20.13 -8.88
CA LEU A 133 21.19 -20.18 -8.03
C LEU A 133 20.92 -20.93 -6.73
#